data_AF-K1TDH2-F1
#
_entry.id   AF-K1TDH2-F1
#
_cell.length_a   1.000
_cell.length_b   1.000
_cell.length_c   1.000
_cell.angle_alpha   90.00
_cell.angle_beta   90.00
_cell.angle_gamma   90.00
#
_symmetry.space_group_name_H-M   'P 1'
#
loop_
_entity.id
_entity.type
_entity.pdbx_description
1 polymer ?
#
loop_
_entity_poly.entity_id
_entity_poly.type
_entity_poly.pdbx_seq_one_letter_code
_entity_poly.pdbx_strand_id
1 'polypeptide(L)'
;MENGHHVIRRIVESVRDRYDYILIDCSPSLGYTTVNILTAADTVLIPVQCEYLALEGLSKLLNTIRIVKNGLNPALEIEGFVLTMYMRNRLNNQVVNEVRNHFGE
;
A
#
# COMPACT_ATOMS: atom_id res chain seq x y z
N MET A 1 14.98 -11.45 -17.46
CA MET A 1 13.79 -10.61 -17.71
C MET A 1 13.96 -9.31 -16.94
N GLU A 2 14.67 -8.34 -17.51
CA GLU A 2 15.29 -7.25 -16.74
C GLU A 2 14.35 -6.09 -16.35
N ASN A 3 13.08 -6.10 -16.78
CA ASN A 3 12.19 -4.93 -16.64
C ASN A 3 10.75 -5.25 -16.20
N GLY A 4 10.46 -6.47 -15.79
CA GLY A 4 9.05 -6.85 -15.57
C GLY A 4 8.38 -6.15 -14.38
N HIS A 5 9.13 -5.46 -13.52
CA HIS A 5 8.60 -4.62 -12.43
C HIS A 5 7.99 -3.29 -12.90
N HIS A 6 8.21 -2.91 -14.17
CA HIS A 6 7.72 -1.66 -14.76
C HIS A 6 6.55 -1.86 -15.73
N VAL A 7 5.97 -3.07 -15.80
CA VAL A 7 4.91 -3.37 -16.78
C VAL A 7 3.67 -2.52 -16.51
N ILE A 8 3.19 -2.51 -15.27
CA ILE A 8 2.01 -1.70 -14.90
C ILE A 8 2.29 -0.21 -15.07
N ARG A 9 3.50 0.25 -14.74
CA ARG A 9 3.89 1.66 -14.90
C ARG A 9 3.75 2.13 -16.35
N ARG A 10 4.24 1.35 -17.31
CA ARG A 10 4.12 1.68 -18.74
C ARG A 10 2.66 1.74 -19.20
N ILE A 11 1.81 0.84 -18.70
CA ILE A 11 0.38 0.84 -19.01
C ILE A 11 -0.28 2.10 -18.45
N VAL A 12 -0.02 2.44 -17.18
CA VAL A 12 -0.57 3.63 -16.52
C VAL A 12 -0.11 4.91 -17.23
N GLU A 13 1.19 5.03 -17.54
CA GLU A 13 1.75 6.17 -18.27
C GLU A 13 1.07 6.38 -19.64
N SER A 14 0.70 5.30 -20.35
CA SER A 14 0.03 5.41 -21.66
C SER A 14 -1.39 5.99 -21.62
N VAL A 15 -2.03 6.03 -20.45
CA VAL A 15 -3.39 6.55 -20.26
C VAL A 15 -3.45 7.72 -19.28
N ARG A 16 -2.31 8.14 -18.70
CA ARG A 16 -2.24 9.13 -17.61
C ARG A 16 -2.90 10.46 -17.99
N ASP A 17 -2.70 10.93 -19.22
CA ASP A 17 -3.26 12.21 -19.69
C ASP A 17 -4.78 12.17 -19.95
N ARG A 18 -5.42 11.00 -19.82
CA ARG A 18 -6.85 10.79 -20.10
C ARG A 18 -7.73 10.79 -18.84
N TYR A 19 -7.13 10.76 -17.65
CA TYR A 19 -7.83 10.62 -16.39
C TYR A 19 -7.20 11.49 -15.32
N ASP A 20 -8.03 12.16 -14.50
CA ASP A 20 -7.53 12.93 -13.36
C ASP A 20 -6.96 12.02 -12.26
N TYR A 21 -7.55 10.83 -12.09
CA TYR A 21 -7.14 9.84 -11.10
C TYR A 21 -7.20 8.42 -11.67
N ILE A 22 -6.25 7.58 -11.26
CA ILE A 22 -6.19 6.16 -11.60
C ILE A 22 -6.10 5.37 -10.29
N LEU A 23 -7.13 4.60 -9.98
CA LEU A 23 -7.15 3.69 -8.83
C LEU A 23 -6.71 2.30 -9.27
N ILE A 24 -5.72 1.73 -8.59
CA ILE A 24 -5.21 0.39 -8.85
C ILE A 24 -5.50 -0.49 -7.64
N ASP A 25 -6.41 -1.45 -7.79
CA ASP A 25 -6.69 -2.44 -6.76
C ASP A 25 -5.72 -3.62 -6.88
N CYS A 26 -5.10 -4.00 -5.75
CA CYS A 26 -4.09 -5.03 -5.72
C CYS A 26 -4.66 -6.35 -5.16
N SER A 27 -4.18 -7.48 -5.67
CA SER A 27 -4.44 -8.76 -5.02
C SER A 27 -3.85 -8.76 -3.61
N PRO A 28 -4.41 -9.53 -2.64
CA PRO A 28 -3.92 -9.56 -1.26
C PRO A 28 -2.51 -10.19 -1.08
N SER A 29 -1.84 -10.58 -2.17
CA SER A 29 -0.52 -11.20 -2.10
C SER A 29 0.61 -10.18 -2.11
N LEU A 30 1.59 -10.32 -1.22
CA LEU A 30 2.81 -9.50 -1.20
C LEU A 30 3.86 -10.09 -2.15
N GLY A 31 3.52 -10.10 -3.45
CA GLY A 31 4.32 -10.70 -4.51
C GLY A 31 4.67 -9.73 -5.64
N TYR A 32 4.97 -10.31 -6.80
CA TYR A 32 5.43 -9.59 -7.99
C TYR A 32 4.46 -8.51 -8.48
N THR A 33 3.15 -8.83 -8.43
CA THR A 33 2.08 -7.91 -8.84
C THR A 33 2.05 -6.68 -7.95
N THR A 34 2.17 -6.85 -6.63
CA THR A 34 2.17 -5.74 -5.67
C THR A 34 3.38 -4.84 -5.87
N VAL A 35 4.57 -5.40 -6.12
CA VAL A 35 5.76 -4.59 -6.45
C VAL A 35 5.55 -3.79 -7.75
N ASN A 36 4.96 -4.40 -8.78
CA ASN A 36 4.62 -3.70 -10.03
C ASN A 36 3.67 -2.52 -9.80
N ILE A 37 2.63 -2.74 -9.01
CA ILE A 37 1.63 -1.72 -8.69
C ILE A 37 2.27 -0.57 -7.91
N LEU A 38 3.03 -0.88 -6.85
CA LEU A 38 3.75 0.13 -6.06
C LEU A 38 4.79 0.90 -6.90
N THR A 39 5.37 0.27 -7.91
CA THR A 39 6.31 0.92 -8.84
C THR A 39 5.62 1.91 -9.79
N ALA A 40 4.32 1.71 -10.04
CA ALA A 40 3.50 2.53 -10.93
C ALA A 40 2.72 3.63 -10.21
N ALA A 41 2.40 3.42 -8.93
CA ALA A 41 1.58 4.31 -8.13
C ALA A 41 2.33 5.58 -7.72
N ASP A 42 1.61 6.70 -7.65
CA ASP A 42 2.12 7.95 -7.09
C ASP A 42 2.01 7.91 -5.55
N THR A 43 0.86 7.50 -5.02
CA THR A 43 0.65 7.25 -3.59
C THR A 43 -0.05 5.92 -3.33
N VAL A 44 0.05 5.40 -2.09
CA VAL A 44 -0.63 4.17 -1.65
C VAL A 44 -1.51 4.40 -0.42
N LEU A 45 -2.77 3.99 -0.52
CA LEU A 45 -3.73 3.96 0.58
C LEU A 45 -3.77 2.56 1.18
N ILE A 46 -3.54 2.43 2.50
CA ILE A 46 -3.38 1.13 3.15
C ILE A 46 -4.63 0.79 3.98
N PRO A 47 -5.49 -0.14 3.53
CA PRO A 47 -6.58 -0.64 4.36
C PRO A 47 -6.02 -1.55 5.47
N VAL A 48 -6.39 -1.28 6.72
CA VAL A 48 -6.00 -2.06 7.89
C VAL A 48 -7.25 -2.59 8.57
N GLN A 49 -7.44 -3.90 8.49
CA GLN A 49 -8.50 -4.57 9.25
C GLN A 49 -8.15 -4.52 10.74
N CYS A 50 -9.13 -4.23 11.59
CA CYS A 50 -8.91 -4.06 13.02
C CYS A 50 -8.68 -5.40 13.78
N GLU A 51 -7.93 -6.34 13.23
CA GLU A 51 -7.65 -7.65 13.82
C GLU A 51 -6.16 -7.84 14.10
N TYR A 52 -5.81 -8.69 15.07
CA TYR A 52 -4.42 -8.87 15.49
C TYR A 52 -3.49 -9.30 14.33
N LEU A 53 -3.95 -10.20 13.46
CA LEU A 53 -3.18 -10.69 12.31
C LEU A 53 -2.85 -9.58 11.29
N ALA A 54 -3.63 -8.49 11.27
CA ALA A 54 -3.42 -7.39 10.33
C ALA A 54 -2.10 -6.65 10.60
N LEU A 55 -1.64 -6.59 11.85
CA LEU A 55 -0.42 -5.87 12.24
C LEU A 55 0.86 -6.55 11.72
N GLU A 56 0.87 -7.88 11.67
CA GLU A 56 1.99 -8.64 11.10
C GLU A 56 2.07 -8.41 9.58
N GLY A 57 0.93 -8.49 8.90
CA GLY A 57 0.83 -8.21 7.46
C GLY A 57 1.21 -6.77 7.11
N LEU A 58 0.81 -5.81 7.96
CA LEU A 58 1.13 -4.40 7.82
C LEU A 58 2.64 -4.16 7.84
N SER A 59 3.35 -4.76 8.80
CA SER A 59 4.80 -4.63 8.91
C SER A 59 5.52 -5.14 7.66
N LYS A 60 5.05 -6.25 7.07
CA LYS A 60 5.59 -6.80 5.82
C LYS A 60 5.34 -5.86 4.65
N LEU A 61 4.12 -5.33 4.51
CA LEU A 61 3.76 -4.37 3.46
C LEU A 61 4.61 -3.11 3.54
N LEU A 62 4.75 -2.52 4.73
CA LEU A 62 5.56 -1.31 4.93
C LEU A 62 7.02 -1.52 4.56
N ASN A 63 7.59 -2.69 4.89
CA ASN A 63 8.93 -3.04 4.45
C ASN A 63 9.03 -3.15 2.91
N THR A 64 8.04 -3.74 2.26
CA THR A 64 7.98 -3.78 0.79
C THR A 64 7.90 -2.38 0.18
N ILE A 65 7.03 -1.51 0.71
CA ILE A 65 6.92 -0.11 0.28
C ILE A 65 8.27 0.60 0.43
N ARG A 66 8.95 0.44 1.58
CA ARG A 66 10.29 1.01 1.82
C ARG A 66 11.32 0.53 0.79
N ILE A 67 11.34 -0.76 0.46
CA ILE A 67 12.25 -1.33 -0.54
C ILE A 67 11.96 -0.75 -1.93
N VAL A 68 10.69 -0.67 -2.32
CA VAL A 68 10.27 -0.08 -3.61
C VAL A 68 10.65 1.40 -3.67
N LYS A 69 10.38 2.16 -2.60
CA LYS A 69 10.73 3.58 -2.49
C LYS A 69 12.23 3.80 -2.62
N ASN A 70 13.05 2.97 -1.98
CA ASN A 70 14.51 3.12 -2.05
C ASN A 70 15.14 2.66 -3.38
N GLY A 71 14.36 2.13 -4.32
CA GLY A 71 14.87 1.59 -5.59
C GLY A 71 13.99 1.94 -6.78
N LEU A 72 12.93 1.17 -6.96
CA LEU A 72 12.12 1.18 -8.19
C LEU A 72 11.24 2.43 -8.36
N ASN A 73 10.79 3.05 -7.26
CA ASN A 73 9.93 4.23 -7.30
C ASN A 73 10.17 5.19 -6.12
N PRO A 74 11.21 6.04 -6.19
CA PRO A 74 11.54 7.00 -5.13
C PRO A 74 10.48 8.04 -4.82
N ALA A 75 9.54 8.29 -5.73
CA ALA A 75 8.44 9.23 -5.55
C ALA A 75 7.22 8.63 -4.83
N LEU A 76 7.22 7.33 -4.52
CA LEU A 76 6.11 6.66 -3.86
C LEU A 76 5.91 7.21 -2.44
N GLU A 77 4.70 7.71 -2.16
CA GLU A 77 4.31 8.14 -0.82
C GLU A 77 3.17 7.30 -0.25
N ILE A 78 3.07 7.26 1.09
CA ILE A 78 1.90 6.70 1.76
C ILE A 78 0.86 7.80 1.86
N GLU A 79 -0.29 7.60 1.22
CA GLU A 79 -1.43 8.51 1.29
C GLU A 79 -2.04 8.51 2.70
N GLY A 80 -2.15 7.32 3.29
CA GLY A 80 -2.68 7.15 4.64
C GLY A 80 -3.17 5.74 4.91
N PHE A 81 -3.80 5.59 6.07
CA PHE A 81 -4.34 4.32 6.55
C PHE A 81 -5.86 4.41 6.67
N VAL A 82 -6.55 3.37 6.20
CA VAL A 82 -8.01 3.25 6.34
C VAL A 82 -8.30 2.09 7.28
N LEU A 83 -8.78 2.40 8.47
CA LEU A 83 -9.21 1.37 9.42
C LEU A 83 -10.52 0.74 8.94
N THR A 84 -10.49 -0.55 8.60
CA THR A 84 -11.64 -1.29 8.08
C THR A 84 -12.17 -2.29 9.11
N MET A 85 -13.45 -2.66 8.95
CA MET A 85 -14.15 -3.63 9.82
C MET A 85 -14.07 -3.29 11.32
N TYR A 86 -14.03 -1.99 11.65
CA TYR A 86 -13.99 -1.53 13.02
C TYR A 86 -15.30 -1.85 13.76
N MET A 87 -15.18 -2.65 14.81
CA MET A 87 -16.18 -2.86 15.86
C MET A 87 -15.72 -2.27 17.19
N ARG A 88 -16.64 -1.78 18.02
CA ARG A 88 -16.32 -1.14 19.31
C ARG A 88 -16.00 -2.17 20.40
N ASN A 89 -14.87 -2.85 20.27
CA ASN A 89 -14.37 -3.82 21.24
C ASN A 89 -12.92 -3.52 21.65
N ARG A 90 -12.43 -4.20 22.69
CA ARG A 90 -11.10 -3.96 23.25
C ARG A 90 -9.96 -4.22 22.24
N LEU A 91 -10.06 -5.31 21.45
CA LEU A 91 -9.03 -5.69 20.48
C LEU A 91 -8.89 -4.66 19.37
N ASN A 92 -10.01 -4.25 18.77
CA ASN A 92 -10.00 -3.28 17.68
C ASN A 92 -9.44 -1.94 18.17
N ASN A 93 -9.80 -1.50 19.38
CA ASN A 93 -9.22 -0.29 19.97
C ASN A 93 -7.70 -0.40 20.16
N GLN A 94 -7.17 -1.58 20.46
CA GLN A 94 -5.72 -1.79 20.52
C GLN A 94 -5.09 -1.63 19.13
N VAL A 95 -5.66 -2.25 18.10
CA VAL A 95 -5.17 -2.12 16.71
C VAL A 95 -5.22 -0.67 16.25
N VAL A 96 -6.33 0.04 16.50
CA VAL A 96 -6.46 1.48 16.17
C VAL A 96 -5.38 2.30 16.88
N ASN A 97 -5.15 2.06 18.16
CA ASN A 97 -4.14 2.78 18.92
C ASN A 97 -2.72 2.46 18.42
N GLU A 98 -2.43 1.21 18.08
CA GLU A 98 -1.12 0.85 17.53
C GLU A 98 -0.85 1.49 16.18
N VAL A 99 -1.84 1.49 15.28
CA VAL A 99 -1.74 2.16 13.97
C VAL A 99 -1.53 3.66 14.17
N ARG A 100 -2.29 4.30 15.07
CA ARG A 100 -2.13 5.73 15.37
C ARG A 100 -0.79 6.06 16.03
N ASN A 101 -0.34 5.24 16.98
CA ASN A 101 0.91 5.51 17.69
C ASN A 101 2.16 5.29 16.81
N HIS A 102 2.11 4.33 15.89
CA HIS A 102 3.23 4.07 14.98
C HIS A 102 3.23 4.98 13.75
N PHE A 103 2.06 5.43 13.30
CA PHE A 103 1.91 6.05 11.97
C PHE A 103 1.10 7.35 11.96
N GLY A 104 0.59 7.81 13.10
CA GLY A 104 -0.14 9.06 13.21
C GLY A 104 0.75 10.22 13.66
N GLU A 105 0.97 11.16 12.75
CA GLU A 105 0.81 12.59 13.02
C GLU A 105 -0.39 13.10 12.21
#